data_AF-A0ABD5XYT2-F1
#
_entry.id   AF-A0ABD5XYT2-F1
#
_cell.length_a   1.000
_cell.length_b   1.000
_cell.length_c   1.000
_cell.angle_alpha   90.00
_cell.angle_beta   90.00
_cell.angle_gamma   90.00
#
_symmetry.space_group_name_H-M   'P 1'
#
loop_
_entity.id
_entity.type
_entity.pdbx_description
1 polymer ?
#
loop_
_entity_poly.entity_id
_entity_poly.type
_entity_poly.pdbx_seq_one_letter_code
_entity_poly.pdbx_strand_id
1 'polypeptide(L)'
;MEQLYSTLDRATQTRLRDKLRGNTARPSVEWLLVADGNEDTAIRYLVGITDEERHDELERILRTALPNTYELQTVAWHPNEITSLASTTDLTDLYTTDTEYTPATEADRPPLVGVDYHGRAERPPDWQTPLTPLSELTNDSYAPTDDTHRLPLATLVETMRDADAPVVYQVLCRPYRDISPDVEEYELALETGTASLGGKLREALFPRPVEEDRAYEPPASDRERLDGLAERDTHRTFQVTARAVVFPDETGRPSTGIAEGLASALSPIDGPFHRVEGTIETDDGAGNGPGTECFAALCDRVHDPVA
;
A
#
# COMPACT_ATOMS: atom_id res chain seq x y z
N MET A 1 -9.10 11.29 6.53
CA MET A 1 -9.37 9.85 6.31
C MET A 1 -10.78 9.41 6.68
N GLU A 2 -11.37 9.88 7.79
CA GLU A 2 -12.74 9.48 8.20
C GLU A 2 -13.83 9.72 7.15
N GLN A 3 -13.81 10.89 6.49
CA GLN A 3 -14.78 11.21 5.43
C GLN A 3 -14.63 10.27 4.23
N LEU A 4 -13.40 9.90 3.87
CA LEU A 4 -13.12 8.95 2.80
C LEU A 4 -13.62 7.54 3.18
N TYR A 5 -13.29 7.07 4.38
CA TYR A 5 -13.79 5.79 4.90
C TYR A 5 -15.32 5.73 4.84
N SER A 6 -15.99 6.76 5.39
CA SER A 6 -17.45 6.83 5.44
C SER A 6 -18.10 6.84 4.04
N THR A 7 -17.45 7.49 3.07
CA THR A 7 -17.92 7.54 1.68
C THR A 7 -17.86 6.16 1.03
N LEU A 8 -16.70 5.51 1.13
CA LEU A 8 -16.45 4.20 0.53
C LEU A 8 -17.25 3.09 1.24
N ASP A 9 -17.38 3.14 2.57
CA ASP A 9 -18.15 2.16 3.34
C ASP A 9 -19.65 2.24 3.00
N ARG A 10 -20.21 3.46 2.94
CA ARG A 10 -21.62 3.65 2.53
C ARG A 10 -21.89 3.14 1.11
N ALA A 11 -20.96 3.35 0.19
CA ALA A 11 -21.06 2.82 -1.16
C ALA A 11 -20.98 1.28 -1.17
N THR A 12 -20.11 0.70 -0.34
CA THR A 12 -20.02 -0.75 -0.13
C THR A 12 -21.33 -1.34 0.42
N GLN A 13 -21.95 -0.68 1.40
CA GLN A 13 -23.23 -1.11 1.99
C GLN A 13 -24.39 -1.04 0.99
N THR A 14 -24.41 -0.02 0.14
CA THR A 14 -25.41 0.13 -0.92
C THR A 14 -25.27 -1.04 -1.91
N ARG A 15 -24.03 -1.37 -2.29
CA ARG A 15 -23.73 -2.48 -3.21
C ARG A 15 -23.84 -3.86 -2.59
N LEU A 16 -23.81 -4.05 -1.27
CA LEU A 16 -24.16 -5.34 -0.65
C LEU A 16 -25.59 -5.77 -1.02
N ARG A 17 -26.51 -4.81 -1.18
CA ARG A 17 -27.86 -5.07 -1.71
C ARG A 17 -27.84 -5.47 -3.19
N ASP A 18 -26.90 -4.94 -3.96
CA ASP A 18 -26.67 -5.29 -5.37
C ASP A 18 -25.85 -6.58 -5.54
N LYS A 19 -25.07 -6.98 -4.53
CA LYS A 19 -24.32 -8.24 -4.47
C LYS A 19 -25.25 -9.43 -4.34
N LEU A 20 -26.39 -9.26 -3.65
CA LEU A 20 -27.52 -10.19 -3.70
C LEU A 20 -28.12 -10.32 -5.13
N ARG A 21 -27.76 -9.42 -6.05
CA ARG A 21 -28.14 -9.43 -7.48
C ARG A 21 -26.96 -9.71 -8.43
N GLY A 22 -25.77 -10.03 -7.91
CA GLY A 22 -24.64 -10.53 -8.71
C GLY A 22 -23.47 -9.57 -8.99
N ASN A 23 -23.46 -8.34 -8.45
CA ASN A 23 -22.30 -7.43 -8.60
C ASN A 23 -21.48 -7.33 -7.30
N THR A 24 -20.18 -7.65 -7.34
CA THR A 24 -19.34 -7.83 -6.14
C THR A 24 -18.26 -6.77 -5.94
N ALA A 25 -18.12 -5.78 -6.83
CA ALA A 25 -17.02 -4.81 -6.79
C ALA A 25 -17.19 -3.80 -5.64
N ARG A 26 -16.27 -3.84 -4.67
CA ARG A 26 -16.16 -2.87 -3.57
C ARG A 26 -15.43 -1.61 -4.07
N PRO A 27 -15.93 -0.41 -3.80
CA PRO A 27 -15.26 0.82 -4.19
C PRO A 27 -13.90 0.94 -3.48
N SER A 28 -12.93 1.44 -4.23
CA SER A 28 -11.56 1.66 -3.80
C SER A 28 -11.07 3.00 -4.32
N VAL A 29 -10.16 3.61 -3.58
CA VAL A 29 -9.40 4.78 -4.01
C VAL A 29 -8.02 4.32 -4.42
N GLU A 30 -7.56 4.86 -5.54
CA GLU A 30 -6.24 4.63 -6.10
C GLU A 30 -5.43 5.92 -5.97
N TRP A 31 -4.20 5.80 -5.47
CA TRP A 31 -3.19 6.84 -5.54
C TRP A 31 -2.09 6.34 -6.47
N LEU A 32 -1.67 7.18 -7.40
CA LEU A 32 -0.68 6.86 -8.41
C LEU A 32 0.37 7.97 -8.42
N LEU A 33 1.63 7.59 -8.25
CA LEU A 33 2.79 8.43 -8.53
C LEU A 33 3.39 7.95 -9.84
N VAL A 34 3.68 8.89 -10.74
CA VAL A 34 4.26 8.58 -12.05
C VAL A 34 5.46 9.48 -12.29
N ALA A 35 6.62 8.86 -12.48
CA ALA A 35 7.84 9.47 -12.99
C ALA A 35 8.07 8.98 -14.42
N ASP A 36 8.49 9.89 -15.30
CA ASP A 36 8.70 9.59 -16.72
C ASP A 36 10.16 9.25 -17.06
N GLY A 37 11.10 9.49 -16.14
CA GLY A 37 12.51 9.13 -16.30
C GLY A 37 13.33 10.17 -17.10
N ASN A 38 12.78 11.35 -17.37
CA ASN A 38 13.47 12.42 -18.09
C ASN A 38 14.42 13.21 -17.16
N GLU A 39 15.39 13.95 -17.71
CA GLU A 39 16.37 14.73 -16.92
C GLU A 39 15.73 15.79 -16.00
N ASP A 40 14.53 16.28 -16.33
CA ASP A 40 13.70 17.16 -15.49
C ASP A 40 12.43 16.42 -15.03
N THR A 41 12.60 15.20 -14.48
CA THR A 41 11.50 14.33 -14.05
C THR A 41 10.59 15.08 -13.08
N ALA A 42 9.36 15.33 -13.52
CA ALA A 42 8.28 15.81 -12.67
C ALA A 42 7.41 14.63 -12.26
N ILE A 43 7.21 14.45 -10.94
CA ILE A 43 6.33 13.40 -10.43
C ILE A 43 4.87 13.85 -10.54
N ARG A 44 4.08 13.11 -11.33
CA ARG A 44 2.63 13.30 -11.37
C ARG A 44 1.98 12.59 -10.19
N TYR A 45 1.03 13.27 -9.57
CA TYR A 45 0.25 12.77 -8.45
C TYR A 45 -1.21 12.63 -8.87
N LEU A 46 -1.65 11.40 -9.09
CA LEU A 46 -2.99 11.07 -9.58
C LEU A 46 -3.79 10.37 -8.48
N VAL A 47 -5.07 10.72 -8.37
CA VAL A 47 -5.99 10.09 -7.43
C VAL A 47 -7.26 9.70 -8.16
N GLY A 48 -7.62 8.42 -8.09
CA GLY A 48 -8.79 7.85 -8.75
C GLY A 48 -9.73 7.17 -7.75
N ILE A 49 -10.98 6.96 -8.17
CA ILE A 49 -11.96 6.12 -7.47
C ILE A 49 -12.59 5.15 -8.47
N THR A 50 -12.72 3.89 -8.10
CA THR A 50 -13.31 2.85 -8.97
C THR A 50 -14.82 2.98 -9.15
N ASP A 51 -15.47 3.85 -8.36
CA ASP A 51 -16.89 4.20 -8.49
C ASP A 51 -17.00 5.62 -9.04
N GLU A 52 -17.13 5.74 -10.36
CA GLU A 52 -17.12 7.04 -11.07
C GLU A 52 -18.22 8.00 -10.59
N GLU A 53 -19.37 7.48 -10.13
CA GLU A 53 -20.47 8.29 -9.56
C GLU A 53 -20.04 9.09 -8.32
N ARG A 54 -18.90 8.75 -7.70
CA ARG A 54 -18.37 9.37 -6.49
C ARG A 54 -17.19 10.30 -6.75
N HIS A 55 -16.85 10.56 -8.01
CA HIS A 55 -15.74 11.42 -8.37
C HIS A 55 -15.82 12.81 -7.71
N ASP A 56 -16.98 13.48 -7.77
CA ASP A 56 -17.18 14.80 -7.16
C ASP A 56 -17.02 14.77 -5.62
N GLU A 57 -17.41 13.66 -4.99
CA GLU A 57 -17.27 13.48 -3.55
C GLU A 57 -15.80 13.27 -3.16
N LEU A 58 -15.04 12.51 -3.96
CA LEU A 58 -13.60 12.37 -3.82
C LEU A 58 -12.91 13.73 -3.99
N GLU A 59 -13.22 14.48 -5.03
CA GLU A 59 -12.60 15.79 -5.28
C GLU A 59 -12.83 16.74 -4.08
N ARG A 60 -14.06 16.80 -3.56
CA ARG A 60 -14.38 17.61 -2.37
C ARG A 60 -13.58 17.18 -1.14
N ILE A 61 -13.37 15.88 -0.94
CA ILE A 61 -12.53 15.35 0.15
C ILE A 61 -11.07 15.76 -0.06
N LEU A 62 -10.55 15.64 -1.28
CA LEU A 62 -9.18 16.03 -1.63
C LEU A 62 -8.94 17.53 -1.42
N ARG A 63 -9.87 18.40 -1.82
CA ARG A 63 -9.81 19.85 -1.56
C ARG A 63 -9.78 20.20 -0.06
N THR A 64 -10.30 19.32 0.79
CA THR A 64 -10.28 19.50 2.24
C THR A 64 -8.98 18.96 2.85
N ALA A 65 -8.41 17.91 2.26
CA ALA A 65 -7.22 17.23 2.77
C ALA A 65 -5.90 17.85 2.28
N LEU A 66 -5.89 18.41 1.08
CA LEU A 66 -4.70 18.98 0.45
C LEU A 66 -4.60 20.49 0.69
N PRO A 67 -3.39 21.06 0.77
CA PRO A 67 -3.21 22.51 0.82
C PRO A 67 -3.85 23.21 -0.39
N ASN A 68 -4.45 24.37 -0.18
CA ASN A 68 -5.07 25.18 -1.23
C ASN A 68 -4.08 25.68 -2.31
N THR A 69 -2.78 25.47 -2.11
CA THR A 69 -1.73 25.76 -3.10
C THR A 69 -1.70 24.75 -4.24
N TYR A 70 -2.27 23.56 -4.05
CA TYR A 70 -2.38 22.57 -5.11
C TYR A 70 -3.62 22.85 -5.97
N GLU A 71 -3.42 22.88 -7.29
CA GLU A 71 -4.52 22.90 -8.26
C GLU A 71 -4.94 21.46 -8.55
N LEU A 72 -6.22 21.15 -8.34
CA LEU A 72 -6.79 19.85 -8.71
C LEU A 72 -7.37 19.95 -10.13
N GLN A 73 -6.90 19.08 -11.01
CA GLN A 73 -7.37 18.97 -12.38
C GLN A 73 -7.88 17.56 -12.64
N THR A 74 -9.04 17.45 -13.27
CA THR A 74 -9.58 16.16 -13.70
C THR A 74 -8.92 15.76 -15.01
N VAL A 75 -8.37 14.54 -15.04
CA VAL A 75 -7.64 14.01 -16.20
C VAL A 75 -8.11 12.57 -16.45
N ALA A 76 -8.14 12.16 -17.71
CA ALA A 76 -8.29 10.76 -18.07
C ALA A 76 -6.89 10.20 -18.29
N TRP A 77 -6.50 9.20 -17.51
CA TRP A 77 -5.17 8.60 -17.60
C TRP A 77 -5.21 7.14 -17.16
N HIS A 78 -4.52 6.28 -17.91
CA HIS A 78 -4.36 4.87 -17.62
C HIS A 78 -2.87 4.49 -17.52
N PRO A 79 -2.45 3.60 -16.57
CA PRO A 79 -1.06 3.18 -16.46
C PRO A 79 -0.42 2.65 -17.76
N ASN A 80 -1.19 2.01 -18.63
CA ASN A 80 -0.73 1.62 -19.96
C ASN A 80 -0.17 2.78 -20.81
N GLU A 81 -0.59 4.02 -20.58
CA GLU A 81 -0.09 5.19 -21.31
C GLU A 81 1.39 5.47 -20.99
N ILE A 82 1.94 4.96 -19.88
CA ILE A 82 3.39 5.07 -19.62
C ILE A 82 4.22 4.26 -20.63
N THR A 83 3.65 3.18 -21.18
CA THR A 83 4.35 2.37 -22.19
C THR A 83 4.59 3.15 -23.48
N SER A 84 3.76 4.17 -23.75
CA SER A 84 3.98 5.14 -24.83
C SER A 84 4.95 6.27 -24.46
N LEU A 85 5.19 6.53 -23.17
CA LEU A 85 6.10 7.59 -22.71
C LEU A 85 7.57 7.25 -22.86
N ALA A 86 7.93 5.96 -22.87
CA ALA A 86 9.30 5.50 -23.13
C ALA A 86 9.82 5.87 -24.53
N SER A 87 8.99 6.47 -25.38
CA SER A 87 9.36 7.01 -26.69
C SER A 87 9.11 8.52 -26.74
N THR A 88 10.09 9.31 -26.26
CA THR A 88 10.36 10.69 -26.72
C THR A 88 9.18 11.69 -26.64
N THR A 89 8.31 11.59 -25.63
CA THR A 89 7.18 12.52 -25.49
C THR A 89 7.38 13.43 -24.27
N ASP A 90 7.36 14.75 -24.48
CA ASP A 90 7.37 15.75 -23.41
C ASP A 90 6.13 15.60 -22.51
N LEU A 91 6.32 15.70 -21.19
CA LEU A 91 5.31 15.57 -20.12
C LEU A 91 4.01 16.38 -20.35
N THR A 92 4.07 17.48 -21.08
CA THR A 92 2.94 18.38 -21.37
C THR A 92 1.96 17.83 -22.42
N ASP A 93 2.38 16.89 -23.26
CA ASP A 93 1.55 16.38 -24.36
C ASP A 93 0.50 15.33 -23.92
N LEU A 94 0.62 14.79 -22.70
CA LEU A 94 -0.33 13.78 -22.19
C LEU A 94 -1.74 14.29 -21.86
N TYR A 95 -1.94 15.61 -21.81
CA TYR A 95 -3.28 16.19 -21.58
C TYR A 95 -3.99 16.60 -22.87
N THR A 96 -3.33 16.47 -24.03
CA THR A 96 -3.78 17.08 -25.29
C THR A 96 -3.92 16.10 -26.46
N THR A 97 -3.43 14.86 -26.36
CA THR A 97 -3.54 13.89 -27.47
C THR A 97 -4.48 12.72 -27.17
N ASP A 98 -5.55 12.64 -27.96
CA ASP A 98 -6.26 11.39 -28.32
C ASP A 98 -5.27 10.48 -29.07
N THR A 99 -4.29 9.92 -28.37
CA THR A 99 -3.36 8.96 -28.97
C THR A 99 -4.05 7.61 -29.00
N GLU A 100 -4.40 7.12 -30.20
CA GLU A 100 -4.93 5.77 -30.37
C GLU A 100 -3.94 4.74 -29.81
N TYR A 101 -4.25 4.18 -28.64
CA TYR A 101 -3.49 3.10 -28.03
C TYR A 101 -3.52 1.87 -28.93
N THR A 102 -2.37 1.51 -29.50
CA THR A 102 -2.19 0.21 -30.16
C THR A 102 -1.45 -0.70 -29.17
N PRO A 103 -2.07 -1.77 -28.65
CA PRO A 103 -1.41 -2.66 -27.71
C PRO A 103 -0.20 -3.30 -28.39
N ALA A 104 0.98 -3.17 -27.76
CA ALA A 104 2.15 -3.93 -28.17
C ALA A 104 1.84 -5.43 -28.09
N THR A 105 2.24 -6.19 -29.12
CA THR A 105 2.15 -7.65 -29.12
C THR A 105 2.92 -8.21 -27.91
N GLU A 106 2.41 -9.23 -27.22
CA GLU A 106 3.05 -9.81 -26.00
C GLU A 106 4.54 -10.12 -26.18
N ALA A 107 4.96 -10.49 -27.39
CA ALA A 107 6.34 -10.82 -27.73
C ALA A 107 7.31 -9.62 -27.82
N ASP A 108 6.82 -8.39 -27.73
CA ASP A 108 7.61 -7.14 -27.90
C ASP A 108 7.56 -6.24 -26.66
N ARG A 109 7.01 -6.75 -25.54
CA ARG A 109 7.01 -6.00 -24.28
C ARG A 109 8.41 -6.03 -23.66
N PRO A 110 8.96 -4.88 -23.26
CA PRO A 110 10.26 -4.86 -22.65
C PRO A 110 10.18 -5.45 -21.22
N PRO A 111 11.30 -5.98 -20.69
CA PRO A 111 11.33 -6.54 -19.35
C PRO A 111 11.02 -5.47 -18.30
N LEU A 112 10.23 -5.83 -17.29
CA LEU A 112 9.86 -4.97 -16.17
C LEU A 112 10.45 -5.50 -14.86
N VAL A 113 10.56 -4.60 -13.89
CA VAL A 113 10.80 -4.96 -12.48
C VAL A 113 9.65 -4.43 -11.64
N GLY A 114 8.92 -5.33 -11.00
CA GLY A 114 7.89 -5.03 -10.00
C GLY A 114 8.48 -4.97 -8.59
N VAL A 115 7.86 -4.18 -7.73
CA VAL A 115 8.08 -4.15 -6.29
C VAL A 115 6.72 -4.28 -5.62
N ASP A 116 6.44 -5.41 -4.99
CA ASP A 116 5.20 -5.63 -4.24
C ASP A 116 5.45 -5.46 -2.73
N TYR A 117 4.60 -4.68 -2.08
CA TYR A 117 4.75 -4.38 -0.64
C TYR A 117 3.82 -5.25 0.19
N HIS A 118 4.40 -5.98 1.16
CA HIS A 118 3.68 -6.90 2.02
C HIS A 118 3.87 -6.58 3.49
N GLY A 119 2.77 -6.60 4.25
CA GLY A 119 2.82 -6.59 5.71
C GLY A 119 3.31 -7.94 6.24
N ARG A 120 4.43 -7.95 6.96
CA ARG A 120 4.96 -9.14 7.62
C ARG A 120 4.85 -9.00 9.13
N ALA A 121 4.00 -9.82 9.70
CA ALA A 121 3.75 -9.86 11.14
C ALA A 121 4.54 -11.02 11.78
N GLU A 122 5.08 -10.81 12.99
CA GLU A 122 5.80 -11.88 13.71
C GLU A 122 4.88 -13.05 14.06
N ARG A 123 3.67 -12.73 14.54
CA ARG A 123 2.56 -13.66 14.72
C ARG A 123 1.44 -13.31 13.73
N PRO A 124 0.63 -14.26 13.27
CA PRO A 124 -0.46 -13.97 12.36
C PRO A 124 -1.39 -12.82 12.81
N PRO A 125 -1.72 -12.63 14.11
CA PRO A 125 -2.54 -11.50 14.54
C PRO A 125 -1.76 -10.18 14.75
N ASP A 126 -0.43 -10.17 14.66
CA ASP A 126 0.38 -8.96 14.95
C ASP A 126 0.20 -7.85 13.91
N TRP A 127 -0.42 -8.11 12.75
CA TRP A 127 -0.84 -7.04 11.83
C TRP A 127 -1.86 -6.08 12.46
N GLN A 128 -2.52 -6.51 13.54
CA GLN A 128 -3.48 -5.71 14.29
C GLN A 128 -2.79 -4.69 15.20
N THR A 129 -1.49 -4.79 15.47
CA THR A 129 -0.79 -3.74 16.22
C THR A 129 -0.59 -2.49 15.33
N PRO A 130 -0.19 -1.33 15.85
CA PRO A 130 0.12 -0.16 15.03
C PRO A 130 1.51 -0.26 14.39
N LEU A 131 1.65 0.36 13.21
CA LEU A 131 2.94 0.73 12.61
C LEU A 131 3.51 1.95 13.34
N THR A 132 4.75 2.33 13.04
CA THR A 132 5.34 3.56 13.59
C THR A 132 4.49 4.78 13.20
N PRO A 133 3.97 5.57 14.16
CA PRO A 133 3.14 6.73 13.88
C PRO A 133 3.88 7.82 13.10
N LEU A 134 3.18 8.49 12.18
CA LEU A 134 3.75 9.60 11.40
C LEU A 134 4.35 10.70 12.28
N SER A 135 3.76 10.97 13.44
CA SER A 135 4.26 11.97 14.39
C SER A 135 5.68 11.67 14.87
N GLU A 136 6.00 10.39 15.08
CA GLU A 136 7.35 9.97 15.49
C GLU A 136 8.35 10.17 14.35
N LEU A 137 7.93 9.91 13.11
CA LEU A 137 8.75 10.10 11.91
C LEU A 137 9.01 11.57 11.59
N THR A 138 8.12 12.48 11.99
CA THR A 138 8.28 13.93 11.77
C THR A 138 9.03 14.66 12.87
N ASN A 139 9.34 14.01 14.00
CA ASN A 139 9.96 14.65 15.15
C ASN A 139 11.49 14.72 14.98
N ASP A 140 12.00 15.84 14.44
CA ASP A 140 13.43 16.17 14.26
C ASP A 140 14.28 16.23 15.56
N SER A 141 13.73 15.89 16.73
CA SER A 141 14.33 16.26 18.03
C SER A 141 15.23 15.20 18.68
N TYR A 142 15.33 13.99 18.12
CA TYR A 142 16.18 12.91 18.68
C TYR A 142 16.82 12.05 17.58
N ALA A 143 17.66 12.65 16.72
CA ALA A 143 18.58 11.87 15.90
C ALA A 143 19.95 11.78 16.60
N PRO A 144 20.30 10.65 17.26
CA PRO A 144 21.69 10.33 17.51
C PRO A 144 22.31 9.90 16.17
N THR A 145 23.20 10.75 15.64
CA THR A 145 24.16 10.45 14.55
C THR A 145 23.62 10.09 13.16
N ASP A 146 23.78 11.05 12.24
CA ASP A 146 23.98 10.96 10.78
C ASP A 146 22.96 10.28 9.85
N ASP A 147 22.00 9.48 10.32
CA ASP A 147 20.92 8.98 9.46
C ASP A 147 19.71 9.92 9.54
N THR A 148 19.62 10.83 8.56
CA THR A 148 18.42 11.65 8.37
C THR A 148 17.30 10.70 7.95
N HIS A 149 16.44 10.28 8.88
CA HIS A 149 15.20 9.58 8.53
C HIS A 149 14.30 10.54 7.74
N ARG A 150 14.56 10.66 6.44
CA ARG A 150 13.64 11.31 5.51
C ARG A 150 12.33 10.53 5.59
N LEU A 151 11.22 11.27 5.58
CA LEU A 151 9.89 10.66 5.60
C LEU A 151 9.82 9.59 4.49
N PRO A 152 9.25 8.39 4.76
CA PRO A 152 9.24 7.27 3.80
C PRO A 152 8.77 7.65 2.40
N LEU A 153 7.71 8.46 2.31
CA LEU A 153 7.20 8.96 1.04
C LEU A 153 8.14 9.96 0.35
N ALA A 154 8.91 10.74 1.12
CA ALA A 154 9.93 11.62 0.56
C ALA A 154 11.06 10.78 -0.07
N THR A 155 11.56 9.76 0.63
CA THR A 155 12.56 8.83 0.09
C THR A 155 12.06 8.13 -1.18
N LEU A 156 10.80 7.71 -1.20
CA LEU A 156 10.17 7.09 -2.38
C LEU A 156 10.09 8.08 -3.55
N VAL A 157 9.60 9.29 -3.31
CA VAL A 157 9.51 10.36 -4.33
C VAL A 157 10.88 10.77 -4.85
N GLU A 158 11.89 10.88 -3.97
CA GLU A 158 13.27 11.16 -4.37
C GLU A 158 13.84 10.04 -5.24
N THR A 159 13.65 8.78 -4.84
CA THR A 159 14.07 7.61 -5.63
C THR A 159 13.42 7.61 -7.01
N MET A 160 12.12 7.93 -7.09
CA MET A 160 11.40 8.04 -8.37
C MET A 160 11.85 9.24 -9.20
N ARG A 161 12.25 10.33 -8.57
CA ARG A 161 12.67 11.56 -9.27
C ARG A 161 14.09 11.43 -9.83
N ASP A 162 14.96 10.77 -9.09
CA ASP A 162 16.36 10.54 -9.48
C ASP A 162 16.50 9.34 -10.43
N ALA A 163 15.41 8.64 -10.72
CA ALA A 163 15.35 7.56 -11.69
C ALA A 163 15.56 8.06 -13.12
N ASP A 164 16.47 7.41 -13.84
CA ASP A 164 16.72 7.57 -15.28
C ASP A 164 15.81 6.66 -16.14
N ALA A 165 14.71 6.18 -15.55
CA ALA A 165 13.73 5.32 -16.18
C ALA A 165 12.32 5.66 -15.70
N PRO A 166 11.27 5.38 -16.49
CA PRO A 166 9.91 5.57 -16.04
C PRO A 166 9.59 4.68 -14.82
N VAL A 167 8.90 5.23 -13.84
CA VAL A 167 8.49 4.52 -12.61
C VAL A 167 7.04 4.84 -12.28
N VAL A 168 6.26 3.81 -11.97
CA VAL A 168 4.91 3.97 -11.42
C VAL A 168 4.87 3.38 -10.01
N TYR A 169 4.32 4.12 -9.06
CA TYR A 169 3.98 3.61 -7.73
C TYR A 169 2.47 3.77 -7.50
N GLN A 170 1.81 2.68 -7.12
CA GLN A 170 0.37 2.62 -6.90
C GLN A 170 0.07 2.24 -5.45
N VAL A 171 -0.93 2.90 -4.87
CA VAL A 171 -1.57 2.50 -3.61
C VAL A 171 -3.07 2.39 -3.82
N LEU A 172 -3.62 1.21 -3.56
CA LEU A 172 -5.05 0.94 -3.58
C LEU A 172 -5.57 0.81 -2.15
N CYS A 173 -6.57 1.61 -1.81
CA CYS A 173 -7.17 1.63 -0.49
C CYS A 173 -8.67 1.36 -0.60
N ARG A 174 -9.18 0.39 0.17
CA ARG A 174 -10.62 0.19 0.35
C ARG A 174 -10.97 -0.07 1.80
N PRO A 175 -12.18 0.29 2.26
CA PRO A 175 -12.63 -0.05 3.61
C PRO A 175 -12.51 -1.54 3.84
N TYR A 176 -11.91 -1.88 4.98
CA TYR A 176 -11.91 -3.21 5.53
C TYR A 176 -12.94 -3.31 6.65
N ARG A 177 -13.24 -4.54 7.08
CA ARG A 177 -14.26 -4.79 8.10
C ARG A 177 -13.81 -4.20 9.45
N ASP A 178 -14.77 -4.00 10.34
CA ASP A 178 -14.48 -3.78 11.75
C ASP A 178 -13.69 -4.99 12.31
N ILE A 179 -12.52 -4.71 12.89
CA ILE A 179 -11.60 -5.71 13.43
C ILE A 179 -11.66 -5.77 14.96
N SER A 180 -12.49 -4.94 15.61
CA SER A 180 -12.62 -4.91 17.06
C SER A 180 -12.87 -6.29 17.67
N PRO A 181 -13.73 -7.16 17.09
CA PRO A 181 -13.90 -8.52 17.61
C PRO A 181 -12.64 -9.39 17.50
N ASP A 182 -11.83 -9.20 16.45
CA ASP A 182 -10.59 -9.96 16.28
C ASP A 182 -9.52 -9.50 17.28
N VAL A 183 -9.50 -8.19 17.57
CA VAL A 183 -8.62 -7.57 18.56
C VAL A 183 -8.99 -8.02 19.96
N GLU A 184 -10.28 -7.99 20.34
CA GLU A 184 -10.75 -8.49 21.64
C GLU A 184 -10.38 -9.96 21.86
N GLU A 185 -10.51 -10.81 20.82
CA GLU A 185 -10.06 -12.20 20.89
C GLU A 185 -8.54 -12.30 21.09
N TYR A 186 -7.78 -11.46 20.41
CA TYR A 186 -6.32 -11.47 20.51
C TYR A 186 -5.83 -10.96 21.86
N GLU A 187 -6.42 -9.89 22.39
CA GLU A 187 -6.17 -9.36 23.74
C GLU A 187 -6.41 -10.45 24.78
N LEU A 188 -7.57 -11.12 24.74
CA LEU A 188 -7.86 -12.23 25.65
C LEU A 188 -6.83 -13.37 25.53
N ALA A 189 -6.38 -13.67 24.31
CA ALA A 189 -5.38 -14.70 24.09
C ALA A 189 -4.00 -14.30 24.66
N LEU A 190 -3.64 -13.01 24.62
CA LEU A 190 -2.42 -12.48 25.22
C LEU A 190 -2.53 -12.47 26.75
N GLU A 191 -3.65 -12.02 27.30
CA GLU A 191 -3.93 -11.99 28.74
C GLU A 191 -3.96 -13.38 29.39
N THR A 192 -4.28 -14.43 28.63
CA THR A 192 -4.32 -15.82 29.12
C THR A 192 -3.10 -16.65 28.72
N GLY A 193 -2.16 -16.08 27.96
CA GLY A 193 -0.97 -16.76 27.48
C GLY A 193 -1.24 -17.87 26.44
N THR A 194 -2.36 -17.77 25.74
CA THR A 194 -2.79 -18.68 24.66
C THR A 194 -2.51 -18.11 23.27
N ALA A 195 -1.98 -16.88 23.16
CA ALA A 195 -1.68 -16.21 21.90
C ALA A 195 -0.65 -16.96 21.01
N SER A 196 0.34 -17.63 21.61
CA SER A 196 1.37 -18.36 20.86
C SER A 196 0.91 -19.74 20.40
N LEU A 197 1.42 -20.23 19.26
CA LEU A 197 1.16 -21.59 18.76
C LEU A 197 1.44 -22.68 19.82
N GLY A 198 2.48 -22.50 20.63
CA GLY A 198 2.79 -23.38 21.77
C GLY A 198 1.83 -23.22 22.95
N GLY A 199 1.32 -22.01 23.21
CA GLY A 199 0.29 -21.72 24.21
C GLY A 199 -1.03 -22.40 23.89
N LYS A 200 -1.52 -22.29 22.64
CA LYS A 200 -2.76 -22.96 22.17
C LYS A 200 -2.67 -24.48 22.31
N LEU A 201 -1.53 -25.08 21.94
CA LEU A 201 -1.32 -26.52 22.04
C LEU A 201 -1.25 -26.98 23.50
N ARG A 202 -0.60 -26.21 24.38
CA ARG A 202 -0.50 -26.53 25.81
C ARG A 202 -1.85 -26.41 26.51
N GLU A 203 -2.64 -25.38 26.22
CA GLU A 203 -3.98 -25.20 26.78
C GLU A 203 -4.94 -26.32 26.34
N ALA A 204 -4.87 -26.73 25.07
CA ALA A 204 -5.68 -27.82 24.55
C ALA A 204 -5.33 -29.19 25.18
N LEU A 205 -4.07 -29.40 25.59
CA LEU A 205 -3.61 -30.67 26.16
C LEU A 205 -3.65 -30.69 27.70
N PHE A 206 -3.44 -29.54 28.34
CA PHE A 206 -3.34 -29.37 29.78
C PHE A 206 -3.98 -28.03 30.18
N PRO A 207 -5.32 -27.96 30.27
CA PRO A 207 -6.03 -26.77 30.71
C PRO A 207 -5.55 -26.37 32.10
N ARG A 208 -5.22 -25.09 32.29
CA ARG A 208 -4.77 -24.64 33.62
C ARG A 208 -5.94 -24.67 34.61
N PRO A 209 -5.70 -25.00 35.89
CA PRO A 209 -6.68 -24.76 36.93
C PRO A 209 -6.92 -23.24 37.08
N VAL A 210 -8.16 -22.83 37.36
CA VAL A 210 -8.61 -21.42 37.45
C VAL A 210 -7.74 -20.54 38.37
N GLU A 211 -7.04 -21.14 39.33
CA GLU A 211 -6.12 -20.43 40.24
C GLU A 211 -4.81 -20.00 39.55
N GLU A 212 -4.30 -20.79 38.59
CA GLU A 212 -3.10 -20.46 37.81
C GLU A 212 -3.38 -19.43 36.73
N ASP A 213 -4.60 -19.39 36.17
CA ASP A 213 -5.02 -18.34 35.23
C ASP A 213 -5.06 -16.97 35.90
N ARG A 214 -5.51 -16.91 37.15
CA ARG A 214 -5.54 -15.66 37.94
C ARG A 214 -4.16 -15.15 38.36
N ALA A 215 -3.16 -16.04 38.38
CA ALA A 215 -1.79 -15.70 38.74
C ALA A 215 -0.90 -15.47 37.51
N TYR A 216 -1.43 -15.64 36.30
CA TYR A 216 -0.69 -15.40 35.09
C TYR A 216 -0.50 -13.89 34.86
N GLU A 217 0.75 -13.49 34.71
CA GLU A 217 1.13 -12.13 34.30
C GLU A 217 1.70 -12.21 32.88
N PRO A 218 1.13 -11.47 31.91
CA PRO A 218 1.64 -11.48 30.54
C PRO A 218 3.11 -11.04 30.49
N PRO A 219 3.95 -11.71 29.68
CA PRO A 219 5.34 -11.30 29.50
C PRO A 219 5.42 -9.89 28.91
N ALA A 220 6.57 -9.21 29.08
CA ALA A 220 6.76 -7.84 28.59
C ALA A 220 6.37 -7.65 27.11
N SER A 221 6.73 -8.59 26.24
CA SER A 221 6.40 -8.55 24.81
C SER A 221 4.91 -8.72 24.50
N ASP A 222 4.14 -9.40 25.36
CA ASP A 222 2.69 -9.48 25.21
C ASP A 222 2.00 -8.22 25.78
N ARG A 223 2.57 -7.60 26.83
CA ARG A 223 2.10 -6.29 27.33
C ARG A 223 2.30 -5.17 26.30
N GLU A 224 3.45 -5.12 25.64
CA GLU A 224 3.70 -4.17 24.54
C GLU A 224 2.70 -4.36 23.37
N ARG A 225 2.29 -5.61 23.10
CA ARG A 225 1.22 -5.88 22.12
C ARG A 225 -0.12 -5.33 22.60
N LEU A 226 -0.50 -5.58 23.84
CA LEU A 226 -1.74 -5.06 24.44
C LEU A 226 -1.78 -3.53 24.41
N ASP A 227 -0.66 -2.87 24.77
CA ASP A 227 -0.54 -1.42 24.70
C ASP A 227 -0.74 -0.92 23.25
N GLY A 228 -0.10 -1.56 22.28
CA GLY A 228 -0.27 -1.22 20.87
C GLY A 228 -1.70 -1.44 20.36
N LEU A 229 -2.37 -2.54 20.74
CA LEU A 229 -3.75 -2.82 20.36
C LEU A 229 -4.71 -1.75 20.91
N ALA A 230 -4.49 -1.30 22.15
CA ALA A 230 -5.30 -0.26 22.79
C ALA A 230 -5.19 1.11 22.11
N GLU A 231 -4.08 1.42 21.44
CA GLU A 231 -3.87 2.69 20.73
C GLU A 231 -4.52 2.73 19.34
N ARG A 232 -4.86 1.57 18.77
CA ARG A 232 -5.31 1.46 17.38
C ARG A 232 -6.81 1.69 17.23
N ASP A 233 -7.22 2.45 16.21
CA ASP A 233 -8.62 2.46 15.76
C ASP A 233 -8.95 1.15 15.00
N THR A 234 -9.76 0.31 15.63
CA THR A 234 -10.20 -0.99 15.14
C THR A 234 -11.49 -0.95 14.32
N HIS A 235 -12.24 0.14 14.40
CA HIS A 235 -13.56 0.26 13.77
C HIS A 235 -13.46 0.68 12.31
N ARG A 236 -12.40 1.43 11.96
CA ARG A 236 -12.23 2.06 10.65
C ARG A 236 -10.91 1.67 10.02
N THR A 237 -10.82 0.42 9.58
CA THR A 237 -9.59 -0.11 8.98
C THR A 237 -9.64 -0.08 7.45
N PHE A 238 -8.47 -0.01 6.81
CA PHE A 238 -8.34 -0.12 5.36
C PHE A 238 -7.57 -1.38 4.99
N GLN A 239 -8.01 -2.01 3.91
CA GLN A 239 -7.17 -2.92 3.15
C GLN A 239 -6.36 -2.07 2.18
N VAL A 240 -5.05 -2.09 2.34
CA VAL A 240 -4.11 -1.35 1.54
C VAL A 240 -3.29 -2.33 0.71
N THR A 241 -3.17 -2.05 -0.57
CA THR A 241 -2.29 -2.76 -1.49
C THR A 241 -1.38 -1.72 -2.12
N ALA A 242 -0.07 -1.93 -2.05
CA ALA A 242 0.90 -1.01 -2.64
C ALA A 242 1.86 -1.79 -3.53
N ARG A 243 2.26 -1.18 -4.65
CA ARG A 243 3.19 -1.76 -5.61
C ARG A 243 3.90 -0.69 -6.42
N ALA A 244 5.08 -0.99 -6.91
CA ALA A 244 5.80 -0.16 -7.88
C ALA A 244 6.20 -0.98 -9.10
N VAL A 245 6.36 -0.31 -10.24
CA VAL A 245 6.90 -0.90 -11.47
C VAL A 245 7.95 0.04 -12.04
N VAL A 246 9.14 -0.50 -12.27
CA VAL A 246 10.27 0.16 -12.93
C VAL A 246 10.33 -0.31 -14.36
N PHE A 247 10.24 0.63 -15.29
CA PHE A 247 10.37 0.40 -16.72
C PHE A 247 11.85 0.40 -17.12
N PRO A 248 12.17 -0.13 -18.31
CA PRO A 248 13.51 -0.03 -18.85
C PRO A 248 13.94 1.41 -19.11
N ASP A 249 15.23 1.66 -18.89
CA ASP A 249 15.93 2.89 -19.28
C ASP A 249 16.26 2.92 -20.79
N GLU A 250 17.06 3.90 -21.22
CA GLU A 250 17.55 4.00 -22.60
C GLU A 250 18.39 2.78 -23.06
N THR A 251 18.93 2.00 -22.12
CA THR A 251 19.68 0.76 -22.40
C THR A 251 18.76 -0.43 -22.68
N GLY A 252 17.45 -0.25 -22.49
CA GLY A 252 16.43 -1.27 -22.66
C GLY A 252 16.38 -2.28 -21.51
N ARG A 253 16.90 -1.92 -20.33
CA ARG A 253 16.84 -2.75 -19.13
C ARG A 253 16.32 -1.96 -17.92
N PRO A 254 15.45 -2.54 -17.09
CA PRO A 254 15.03 -1.91 -15.84
C PRO A 254 16.17 -1.92 -14.82
N SER A 255 16.35 -0.82 -14.10
CA SER A 255 17.40 -0.69 -13.07
C SER A 255 17.01 -1.41 -11.77
N THR A 256 17.80 -2.41 -11.39
CA THR A 256 17.64 -3.10 -10.09
C THR A 256 17.89 -2.16 -8.91
N GLY A 257 18.80 -1.19 -9.04
CA GLY A 257 19.10 -0.23 -7.97
C GLY A 257 17.91 0.67 -7.62
N ILE A 258 17.13 1.08 -8.62
CA ILE A 258 15.89 1.84 -8.40
C ILE A 258 14.89 0.96 -7.65
N ALA A 259 14.72 -0.29 -8.07
CA ALA A 259 13.81 -1.23 -7.41
C ALA A 259 14.20 -1.51 -5.94
N GLU A 260 15.50 -1.65 -5.64
CA GLU A 260 16.02 -1.80 -4.27
C GLU A 260 15.75 -0.55 -3.40
N GLY A 261 15.92 0.65 -3.97
CA GLY A 261 15.57 1.91 -3.31
C GLY A 261 14.08 1.98 -2.97
N LEU A 262 13.21 1.63 -3.93
CA LEU A 262 11.76 1.59 -3.73
C LEU A 262 11.35 0.52 -2.69
N ALA A 263 11.94 -0.67 -2.74
CA ALA A 263 11.62 -1.78 -1.84
C ALA A 263 11.94 -1.46 -0.38
N SER A 264 12.98 -0.65 -0.13
CA SER A 264 13.42 -0.27 1.22
C SER A 264 12.82 1.05 1.73
N ALA A 265 12.21 1.86 0.84
CA ALA A 265 11.70 3.19 1.16
C ALA A 265 10.67 3.23 2.30
N LEU A 266 9.90 2.14 2.49
CA LEU A 266 8.90 2.03 3.53
C LEU A 266 9.41 1.42 4.85
N SER A 267 10.65 0.95 4.93
CA SER A 267 11.18 0.39 6.19
C SER A 267 11.05 1.29 7.43
N PRO A 268 11.08 2.64 7.35
CA PRO A 268 10.93 3.46 8.55
C PRO A 268 9.52 3.43 9.17
N ILE A 269 8.47 2.95 8.47
CA ILE A 269 7.14 2.80 9.08
C ILE A 269 7.01 1.49 9.88
N ASP A 270 8.01 0.62 9.87
CA ASP A 270 7.98 -0.67 10.56
C ASP A 270 7.58 -0.49 12.03
N GLY A 271 6.60 -1.27 12.46
CA GLY A 271 6.17 -1.32 13.85
C GLY A 271 6.94 -2.36 14.66
N PRO A 272 6.73 -2.43 15.98
CA PRO A 272 7.43 -3.37 16.85
C PRO A 272 7.17 -4.85 16.51
N PHE A 273 5.99 -5.18 15.96
CA PHE A 273 5.55 -6.57 15.75
C PHE A 273 5.08 -6.88 14.32
N HIS A 274 4.99 -5.87 13.46
CA HIS A 274 4.78 -6.08 12.04
C HIS A 274 5.45 -4.96 11.23
N ARG A 275 5.98 -5.35 10.08
CA ARG A 275 6.79 -4.50 9.18
C ARG A 275 6.27 -4.52 7.76
N VAL A 276 6.69 -3.56 6.95
CA VAL A 276 6.34 -3.49 5.52
C VAL A 276 7.57 -3.84 4.69
N GLU A 277 7.52 -4.98 4.01
CA GLU A 277 8.61 -5.46 3.15
C GLU A 277 8.27 -5.29 1.67
N GLY A 278 9.17 -4.66 0.90
CA GLY A 278 9.13 -4.71 -0.56
C GLY A 278 9.80 -5.97 -1.10
N THR A 279 9.09 -6.76 -1.89
CA THR A 279 9.64 -7.91 -2.64
C THR A 279 9.86 -7.49 -4.08
N ILE A 280 11.08 -7.69 -4.59
CA ILE A 280 11.45 -7.33 -5.96
C ILE A 280 11.18 -8.53 -6.86
N GLU A 281 10.37 -8.30 -7.88
CA GLU A 281 9.92 -9.30 -8.85
C GLU A 281 10.42 -8.89 -10.23
N THR A 282 11.41 -9.60 -10.76
CA THR A 282 12.08 -9.24 -12.03
C THR A 282 11.67 -10.19 -13.14
N ASP A 283 11.42 -9.67 -14.34
CA ASP A 283 11.20 -10.51 -15.51
C ASP A 283 12.47 -11.28 -15.92
N ASP A 284 12.35 -12.61 -16.08
CA ASP A 284 13.45 -13.49 -16.48
C ASP A 284 13.86 -13.33 -17.97
N GLY A 285 13.12 -12.52 -18.74
CA GLY A 285 13.31 -12.34 -20.18
C GLY A 285 12.33 -11.32 -20.80
N ALA A 286 12.17 -11.35 -22.12
CA ALA A 286 11.30 -10.41 -22.82
C ALA A 286 9.81 -10.72 -22.57
N GLY A 287 9.10 -9.77 -21.95
CA GLY A 287 7.65 -9.61 -22.01
C GLY A 287 6.79 -10.61 -21.25
N ASN A 288 7.37 -11.45 -20.40
CA ASN A 288 6.63 -12.39 -19.56
C ASN A 288 7.44 -12.70 -18.29
N GLY A 289 6.86 -12.45 -17.13
CA GLY A 289 7.52 -12.61 -15.85
C GLY A 289 6.78 -11.90 -14.71
N PRO A 290 7.28 -12.04 -13.48
CA PRO A 290 6.58 -11.55 -12.30
C PRO A 290 6.53 -10.00 -12.23
N GLY A 291 7.47 -9.29 -12.88
CA GLY A 291 7.40 -7.84 -13.03
C GLY A 291 6.28 -7.41 -13.99
N THR A 292 6.09 -8.13 -15.09
CA THR A 292 4.96 -7.95 -16.00
C THR A 292 3.62 -8.29 -15.33
N GLU A 293 3.56 -9.34 -14.49
CA GLU A 293 2.38 -9.67 -13.69
C GLU A 293 2.04 -8.57 -12.68
N CYS A 294 3.04 -8.00 -12.01
CA CYS A 294 2.87 -6.85 -11.11
C CYS A 294 2.28 -5.63 -11.86
N PHE A 295 2.76 -5.34 -13.07
CA PHE A 295 2.22 -4.27 -13.90
C PHE A 295 0.79 -4.53 -14.39
N ALA A 296 0.46 -5.77 -14.74
CA ALA A 296 -0.91 -6.14 -15.08
C ALA A 296 -1.84 -5.97 -13.87
N ALA A 297 -1.42 -6.42 -12.68
CA ALA A 297 -2.15 -6.23 -11.43
C ALA A 297 -2.35 -4.75 -11.09
N LEU A 298 -1.35 -3.91 -11.38
CA LEU A 298 -1.42 -2.45 -11.27
C LEU A 298 -2.51 -1.89 -12.19
N CYS A 299 -2.48 -2.21 -13.48
CA CYS A 299 -3.49 -1.75 -14.44
C CYS A 299 -4.92 -2.18 -14.06
N ASP A 300 -5.07 -3.43 -13.64
CA ASP A 300 -6.36 -4.03 -13.27
C ASP A 300 -6.82 -3.64 -11.85
N ARG A 301 -6.01 -2.87 -11.12
CA ARG A 301 -6.27 -2.41 -9.74
C ARG A 301 -6.59 -3.59 -8.81
N VAL A 302 -5.82 -4.67 -8.94
CA VAL A 302 -5.99 -5.88 -8.13
C VAL A 302 -5.63 -5.58 -6.69
N HIS A 303 -6.50 -5.95 -5.74
CA HIS A 303 -6.22 -5.89 -4.31
C HIS A 303 -5.68 -7.23 -3.82
N ASP A 304 -4.57 -7.20 -3.11
CA ASP A 304 -3.97 -8.38 -2.49
C ASP A 304 -4.84 -8.88 -1.34
N PRO A 305 -5.00 -10.20 -1.15
CA PRO A 305 -5.79 -10.72 -0.05
C PRO A 305 -5.21 -10.31 1.31
N VAL A 306 -6.10 -10.07 2.28
CA VAL A 306 -5.70 -9.91 3.69
C VAL A 306 -5.56 -11.32 4.28
N ALA A 307 -4.39 -11.62 4.85
CA ALA A 307 -4.06 -12.91 5.45
C ALA A 307 -4.77 -13.15 6.80
#